data_AF-N0BBZ9-F1
#
_entry.id   AF-N0BBZ9-F1
#
_cell.length_a   1.000
_cell.length_b   1.000
_cell.length_c   1.000
_cell.angle_alpha   90.00
_cell.angle_beta   90.00
_cell.angle_gamma   90.00
#
_symmetry.space_group_name_H-M   'P 1'
#
loop_
_entity.id
_entity.type
_entity.pdbx_description
1 polymer ?
#
loop_
_entity_poly.entity_id
_entity_poly.type
_entity_poly.pdbx_seq_one_letter_code
_entity_poly.pdbx_strand_id
1 'polypeptide(L)'
;MFSDEIRNRIREFIPKRIDKFPKLKRGEPYRFHKWGYDREGRFCLYYVVTGGKEKYPKRIPIEELEAAVVRLLETGKFNREDFRELCPVANSDGPCGFTVIGRILEALYGAMYEGRGRGFEKMSF
;
A
#
# COMPACT_ATOMS: atom_id res chain seq x y z
N MET A 1 -20.27 6.98 -1.95
CA MET A 1 -20.23 6.42 -3.32
C MET A 1 -18.80 6.24 -3.84
N PHE A 2 -17.86 7.18 -3.64
CA PHE A 2 -16.47 7.03 -4.10
C PHE A 2 -15.66 5.92 -3.37
N SER A 3 -15.98 5.68 -2.09
CA SER A 3 -15.29 4.72 -1.21
C SER A 3 -15.42 3.26 -1.67
N ASP A 4 -16.64 2.79 -1.94
CA ASP A 4 -16.89 1.40 -2.32
C ASP A 4 -16.26 1.05 -3.68
N GLU A 5 -16.25 1.99 -4.62
CA GLU A 5 -15.60 1.80 -5.92
C GLU A 5 -14.08 1.62 -5.76
N ILE A 6 -13.42 2.47 -4.96
CA ILE A 6 -12.00 2.34 -4.66
C ILE A 6 -11.70 0.99 -4.01
N ARG A 7 -12.48 0.59 -2.99
CA ARG A 7 -12.30 -0.69 -2.29
C ARG A 7 -12.46 -1.88 -3.24
N ASN A 8 -13.49 -1.87 -4.07
CA ASN A 8 -13.72 -2.93 -5.04
C ASN A 8 -12.58 -3.00 -6.05
N ARG A 9 -12.12 -1.86 -6.57
CA ARG A 9 -10.99 -1.80 -7.49
C ARG A 9 -9.70 -2.34 -6.86
N ILE A 10 -9.38 -1.97 -5.62
CA ILE A 10 -8.24 -2.50 -4.87
C ILE A 10 -8.33 -4.03 -4.75
N ARG A 11 -9.49 -4.55 -4.34
CA ARG A 11 -9.71 -5.99 -4.12
C ARG A 11 -9.74 -6.79 -5.41
N GLU A 12 -10.19 -6.21 -6.51
CA GLU A 12 -10.15 -6.86 -7.81
C GLU A 12 -8.72 -6.93 -8.36
N PHE A 13 -7.94 -5.87 -8.16
CA PHE A 13 -6.56 -5.79 -8.64
C PHE A 13 -5.61 -6.69 -7.85
N ILE A 14 -5.85 -6.90 -6.56
CA ILE A 14 -5.01 -7.71 -5.68
C ILE A 14 -5.77 -8.96 -5.23
N PRO A 15 -5.30 -10.18 -5.54
CA PRO A 15 -4.00 -10.50 -6.13
C PRO A 15 -3.97 -10.63 -7.65
N LYS A 16 -5.10 -10.42 -8.36
CA LYS A 16 -5.24 -10.85 -9.77
C LYS A 16 -4.24 -10.19 -10.73
N ARG A 17 -3.86 -8.93 -10.48
CA ARG A 17 -2.98 -8.13 -11.34
C ARG A 17 -1.64 -7.84 -10.67
N ILE A 18 -1.63 -7.71 -9.35
CA ILE A 18 -0.41 -7.57 -8.55
C ILE A 18 -0.48 -8.49 -7.33
N ASP A 19 0.54 -9.33 -7.15
CA ASP A 19 0.73 -10.20 -5.99
C ASP A 19 2.12 -10.02 -5.34
N LYS A 20 2.97 -9.20 -5.96
CA LYS A 20 4.34 -8.89 -5.53
C LYS A 20 4.52 -7.39 -5.48
N PHE A 21 5.16 -6.92 -4.43
CA PHE A 21 5.44 -5.50 -4.19
C PHE A 21 6.96 -5.31 -4.17
N PRO A 22 7.59 -4.89 -5.29
CA PRO A 22 9.02 -4.66 -5.34
C PRO A 22 9.46 -3.65 -4.29
N LYS A 23 10.60 -3.89 -3.63
CA LYS A 23 11.16 -2.92 -2.70
C LYS A 23 11.52 -1.62 -3.44
N LEU A 24 11.51 -0.49 -2.73
CA LEU A 24 11.94 0.81 -3.29
C LEU A 24 13.46 0.88 -3.52
N LYS A 25 14.20 -0.03 -2.89
CA LYS A 25 15.62 -0.29 -3.10
C LYS A 25 15.80 -1.75 -3.52
N ARG A 26 17.03 -2.25 -3.57
CA ARG A 26 17.35 -3.65 -3.88
C ARG A 26 16.75 -4.63 -2.85
N GLY A 27 16.41 -5.83 -3.30
CA GLY A 27 15.98 -6.96 -2.48
C GLY A 27 14.79 -7.73 -3.06
N GLU A 28 14.44 -8.85 -2.43
CA GLU A 28 13.28 -9.66 -2.85
C GLU A 28 11.96 -8.88 -2.68
N PRO A 29 11.01 -8.94 -3.63
CA PRO A 29 9.70 -8.31 -3.48
C PRO A 29 8.92 -8.86 -2.28
N TYR A 30 8.21 -8.00 -1.56
CA TYR A 30 7.18 -8.45 -0.62
C TYR A 30 6.07 -9.17 -1.39
N ARG A 31 5.35 -10.08 -0.75
CA ARG A 31 4.32 -10.88 -1.44
C ARG A 31 2.98 -10.75 -0.76
N PHE A 32 1.93 -10.64 -1.55
CA PHE A 32 0.57 -10.83 -1.10
C PHE A 32 0.46 -12.17 -0.36
N HIS A 33 -0.26 -12.16 0.75
CA HIS A 33 -0.56 -13.36 1.51
C HIS A 33 -2.04 -13.71 1.42
N LYS A 34 -2.90 -12.78 1.87
CA LYS A 34 -4.35 -12.95 1.85
C LYS A 34 -5.07 -11.63 2.11
N TRP A 35 -6.37 -11.63 1.87
CA TRP A 35 -7.31 -10.72 2.48
C TRP A 35 -7.92 -11.35 3.73
N GLY A 36 -8.18 -10.58 4.77
CA GLY A 36 -8.84 -11.11 5.97
C GLY A 36 -9.04 -10.07 7.06
N TYR A 37 -9.84 -10.41 8.06
CA TYR A 37 -10.07 -9.55 9.22
C TYR A 37 -8.94 -9.68 10.25
N ASP A 38 -8.53 -8.56 10.84
CA ASP A 38 -7.64 -8.57 11.99
C ASP A 38 -8.41 -8.77 13.31
N ARG A 39 -7.68 -8.79 14.44
CA ARG A 39 -8.27 -9.03 15.76
C ARG A 39 -9.26 -7.94 16.19
N GLU A 40 -9.16 -6.75 15.61
CA GLU A 40 -10.04 -5.61 15.86
C GLU A 40 -11.20 -5.56 14.86
N GLY A 41 -11.36 -6.58 14.02
CA GLY A 41 -12.43 -6.64 13.01
C GLY A 41 -12.20 -5.77 11.78
N ARG A 42 -10.98 -5.26 11.55
CA ARG A 42 -10.65 -4.48 10.34
C ARG A 42 -10.32 -5.38 9.17
N PHE A 43 -10.91 -5.12 8.01
CA PHE A 43 -10.60 -5.89 6.81
C PHE A 43 -9.25 -5.44 6.23
N CYS A 44 -8.28 -6.35 6.17
CA CYS A 44 -6.89 -6.04 5.90
C CYS A 44 -6.34 -6.81 4.69
N LEU A 45 -5.44 -6.13 3.97
CA LEU A 45 -4.45 -6.74 3.10
C LEU A 45 -3.31 -7.29 3.96
N TYR A 46 -3.11 -8.61 3.93
CA TYR A 46 -1.93 -9.23 4.53
C TYR A 46 -0.85 -9.48 3.48
N TYR A 47 0.39 -9.16 3.83
CA TYR A 47 1.56 -9.41 2.99
C TYR A 47 2.73 -9.94 3.80
N VAL A 48 3.61 -10.72 3.17
CA VAL A 48 4.82 -11.28 3.79
C VAL A 48 6.03 -10.45 3.38
N VAL A 49 6.79 -10.03 4.39
CA VAL A 49 8.13 -9.46 4.19
C VAL A 49 9.11 -10.57 3.83
N THR A 50 9.77 -10.47 2.69
CA THR A 50 10.70 -11.46 2.14
C THR A 50 12.16 -10.99 2.24
N GLY A 51 13.09 -11.95 2.17
CA GLY A 51 14.54 -11.71 2.26
C GLY A 51 15.08 -11.39 3.67
N GLY A 52 14.30 -11.62 4.73
CA GLY A 52 14.75 -11.54 6.13
C GLY A 52 14.74 -12.92 6.83
N LYS A 53 15.30 -13.01 8.04
CA LYS A 53 15.35 -14.25 8.83
C LYS A 53 13.97 -14.74 9.27
N GLU A 54 12.99 -13.85 9.41
CA GLU A 54 11.65 -14.19 9.86
C GLU A 54 10.58 -13.70 8.88
N LYS A 55 9.65 -14.61 8.53
CA LYS A 55 8.53 -14.35 7.62
C LYS A 55 7.28 -14.07 8.45
N TYR A 56 7.15 -12.87 9.00
CA TYR A 56 5.91 -12.47 9.65
C TYR A 56 4.97 -11.75 8.67
N PRO A 57 3.68 -12.13 8.63
CA PRO A 57 2.70 -11.38 7.88
C PRO A 57 2.46 -10.03 8.54
N LYS A 58 2.50 -8.97 7.74
CA LYS A 58 2.11 -7.61 8.13
C LYS A 58 0.79 -7.26 7.49
N ARG A 59 0.13 -6.21 7.97
CA ARG A 59 -1.21 -5.86 7.51
C ARG A 59 -1.35 -4.38 7.14
N ILE A 60 -2.28 -4.14 6.23
CA ILE A 60 -2.73 -2.81 5.85
C ILE A 60 -4.26 -2.85 5.83
N PRO A 61 -4.95 -2.15 6.74
CA PRO A 61 -6.40 -2.01 6.66
C PRO A 61 -6.82 -1.42 5.31
N ILE A 62 -7.95 -1.89 4.79
CA ILE A 62 -8.45 -1.44 3.49
C ILE A 62 -8.81 0.06 3.53
N GLU A 63 -9.24 0.55 4.69
CA GLU A 63 -9.49 1.97 4.97
C GLU A 63 -8.23 2.82 4.79
N GLU A 64 -7.07 2.35 5.24
CA GLU A 64 -5.80 3.08 5.10
C GLU A 64 -5.31 3.10 3.65
N LEU A 65 -5.52 2.00 2.92
CA LEU A 65 -5.26 1.95 1.47
C LEU A 65 -6.17 2.93 0.71
N GLU A 66 -7.45 2.96 1.07
CA GLU A 66 -8.42 3.88 0.50
C GLU A 66 -8.01 5.34 0.75
N ALA A 67 -7.66 5.69 1.99
CA ALA A 67 -7.20 7.03 2.34
C ALA A 67 -5.95 7.45 1.54
N ALA A 68 -5.00 6.53 1.35
CA ALA A 68 -3.82 6.78 0.52
C ALA A 68 -4.17 7.00 -0.96
N VAL A 69 -5.14 6.25 -1.50
CA VAL A 69 -5.65 6.44 -2.87
C VAL A 69 -6.30 7.81 -3.00
N VAL A 70 -7.19 8.18 -2.07
CA VAL A 70 -7.86 9.49 -2.08
C VAL A 70 -6.83 10.61 -2.02
N ARG A 71 -5.86 10.54 -1.10
CA ARG A 71 -4.77 11.55 -1.00
C ARG A 71 -4.01 11.70 -2.31
N LEU A 72 -3.65 10.60 -2.97
CA LEU A 72 -2.98 10.65 -4.27
C LEU A 72 -3.87 11.29 -5.35
N LEU A 73 -5.16 10.95 -5.39
CA LEU A 73 -6.07 11.48 -6.41
C LEU A 73 -6.34 12.97 -6.22
N GLU A 74 -6.42 13.45 -4.98
CA GLU A 74 -6.67 14.86 -4.66
C GLU A 74 -5.42 15.74 -4.84
N THR A 75 -4.26 15.27 -4.39
CA THR A 75 -3.04 16.10 -4.32
C THR A 75 -2.03 15.78 -5.41
N GLY A 76 -2.22 14.66 -6.12
CA GLY A 76 -1.23 14.08 -7.02
C GLY A 76 -0.04 13.44 -6.30
N LYS A 77 -0.03 13.36 -4.96
CA LYS A 77 1.14 12.91 -4.17
C LYS A 77 0.76 12.01 -3.01
N PHE A 78 1.70 11.14 -2.61
CA PHE A 78 1.64 10.36 -1.38
C PHE A 78 3.05 10.13 -0.82
N ASN A 79 3.38 10.82 0.27
CA ASN A 79 4.70 10.84 0.88
C ASN A 79 4.72 10.14 2.27
N ARG A 80 5.85 10.22 2.97
CA ARG A 80 6.01 9.57 4.29
C ARG A 80 5.21 10.24 5.41
N GLU A 81 4.92 11.53 5.29
CA GLU A 81 4.09 12.25 6.24
C GLU A 81 2.65 11.82 6.06
N ASP A 82 2.16 11.79 4.82
CA ASP A 82 0.84 11.24 4.48
C ASP A 82 0.67 9.80 5.01
N PHE A 83 1.69 8.95 4.84
CA PHE A 83 1.65 7.59 5.36
C PHE A 83 1.57 7.50 6.89
N ARG A 84 2.28 8.37 7.61
CA ARG A 84 2.22 8.38 9.08
C ARG A 84 0.87 8.88 9.58
N GLU A 85 0.30 9.86 8.89
CA GLU A 85 -0.99 10.47 9.21
C GLU A 85 -2.16 9.52 8.89
N LEU A 86 -2.20 8.99 7.66
CA LEU A 86 -3.35 8.28 7.10
C LEU A 86 -3.29 6.77 7.31
N CYS A 87 -2.12 6.21 7.60
CA CYS A 87 -1.93 4.75 7.71
C CYS A 87 -1.32 4.33 9.06
N PRO A 88 -1.93 4.69 10.21
CA PRO A 88 -1.33 4.47 11.53
C PRO A 88 -1.10 2.98 11.85
N VAL A 89 -1.99 2.08 11.45
CA VAL A 89 -1.86 0.62 11.67
C VAL A 89 -0.72 0.08 10.83
N ALA A 90 -0.71 0.35 9.51
CA ALA A 90 0.39 -0.11 8.65
C ALA A 90 1.74 0.51 9.06
N ASN A 91 1.74 1.76 9.52
CA ASN A 91 2.93 2.44 10.02
C ASN A 91 3.45 1.81 11.33
N SER A 92 2.55 1.36 12.21
CA SER A 92 2.91 0.64 13.44
C SER A 92 3.61 -0.70 13.16
N ASP A 93 3.22 -1.38 12.08
CA ASP A 93 3.90 -2.58 11.58
C ASP A 93 5.26 -2.25 10.93
N GLY A 94 5.59 -0.97 10.75
CA GLY A 94 6.88 -0.46 10.28
C GLY A 94 6.89 0.05 8.83
N PRO A 95 8.05 0.52 8.33
CA PRO A 95 8.13 1.32 7.10
C PRO A 95 7.88 0.56 5.80
N CYS A 96 7.74 -0.78 5.84
CA CYS A 96 7.42 -1.58 4.67
C CYS A 96 5.99 -1.34 4.15
N GLY A 97 5.05 -0.94 5.02
CA GLY A 97 3.68 -0.61 4.62
C GLY A 97 3.69 0.49 3.56
N PHE A 98 4.48 1.55 3.77
CA PHE A 98 4.67 2.63 2.80
C PHE A 98 5.06 2.14 1.40
N THR A 99 5.96 1.15 1.32
CA THR A 99 6.36 0.57 0.04
C THR A 99 5.23 -0.20 -0.61
N VAL A 100 4.50 -1.03 0.15
CA VAL A 100 3.39 -1.82 -0.40
C VAL A 100 2.27 -0.92 -0.90
N ILE A 101 1.84 0.06 -0.10
CA ILE A 101 0.84 1.06 -0.49
C ILE A 101 1.30 1.77 -1.76
N GLY A 102 2.53 2.27 -1.75
CA GLY A 102 3.12 2.92 -2.91
C GLY A 102 3.05 2.09 -4.19
N ARG A 103 3.49 0.82 -4.16
CA ARG A 103 3.40 -0.07 -5.33
C ARG A 103 1.96 -0.32 -5.79
N ILE A 104 1.00 -0.32 -4.88
CA ILE A 104 -0.42 -0.41 -5.21
C ILE A 104 -0.88 0.87 -5.92
N LEU A 105 -0.45 2.05 -5.45
CA LEU A 105 -0.72 3.34 -6.08
C LEU A 105 -0.12 3.42 -7.50
N GLU A 106 1.12 2.97 -7.68
CA GLU A 106 1.76 2.88 -9.00
C GLU A 106 0.93 2.01 -9.95
N ALA A 107 0.53 0.82 -9.49
CA ALA A 107 -0.20 -0.15 -10.31
C ALA A 107 -1.63 0.30 -10.67
N LEU A 108 -2.33 0.99 -9.77
CA LEU A 108 -3.71 1.41 -9.98
C LEU A 108 -3.84 2.73 -10.75
N TYR A 109 -2.91 3.67 -10.51
CA TYR A 109 -3.05 5.07 -10.92
C TYR A 109 -1.81 5.65 -11.61
N GLY A 110 -0.80 4.82 -11.90
CA GLY A 110 0.40 5.26 -12.60
C GLY A 110 1.27 6.23 -11.81
N ALA A 111 1.19 6.19 -10.46
CA ALA A 111 2.12 6.92 -9.62
C ALA A 111 3.57 6.43 -9.86
N MET A 112 4.55 7.26 -9.52
CA MET A 112 5.96 6.95 -9.59
C MET A 112 6.67 7.33 -8.29
N TYR A 113 7.58 6.46 -7.85
CA TYR A 113 8.44 6.76 -6.70
C TYR A 113 9.56 7.75 -7.05
N GLU A 114 9.46 8.97 -6.53
CA GLU A 114 10.39 10.09 -6.75
C GLU A 114 11.48 10.21 -5.67
N GLY A 115 11.68 9.14 -4.89
CA GLY A 115 12.72 9.08 -3.86
C GLY A 115 12.23 9.36 -2.44
N ARG A 116 13.15 9.27 -1.47
CA ARG A 116 12.82 9.17 -0.04
C ARG A 116 12.11 10.41 0.51
N GLY A 117 12.45 11.59 0.00
CA GLY A 117 11.86 12.87 0.43
C GLY A 117 10.50 13.16 -0.21
N ARG A 118 10.30 12.78 -1.47
CA ARG A 118 9.09 13.10 -2.23
C ARG A 118 8.01 12.02 -2.17
N GLY A 119 8.40 10.75 -2.04
CA GLY A 119 7.45 9.65 -2.01
C GLY A 119 6.95 9.29 -3.40
N PHE A 120 5.64 9.15 -3.56
CA PHE A 120 4.99 8.79 -4.82
C PHE A 120 4.26 9.99 -5.41
N GLU A 121 4.43 10.24 -6.70
CA GLU A 121 3.74 11.32 -7.40
C GLU A 121 3.04 10.78 -8.66
N LYS A 122 1.87 11.32 -8.98
CA LYS A 122 1.15 11.01 -10.22
C LYS A 122 1.86 11.71 -11.37
N MET A 123 2.12 10.99 -12.47
CA MET A 123 2.62 11.64 -13.68
C MET A 123 1.55 12.61 -14.22
N SER A 124 1.91 13.88 -14.32
CA SER A 124 1.13 14.86 -15.09
C SER A 124 1.30 14.51 -16.57
N PHE A 125 0.19 14.16 -17.24
CA PHE A 125 0.12 14.13 -18.70
C PHE A 125 -0.29 15.51 -19.22
#